data_AF-A0A527YRZ9-F1
#
_entry.id   AF-A0A527YRZ9-F1
#
_cell.length_a   1.000
_cell.length_b   1.000
_cell.length_c   1.000
_cell.angle_alpha   90.00
_cell.angle_beta   90.00
_cell.angle_gamma   90.00
#
_symmetry.space_group_name_H-M   'P 1'
#
loop_
_entity.id
_entity.type
_entity.pdbx_description
1 polymer ?
#
loop_
_entity_poly.entity_id
_entity_poly.type
_entity_poly.pdbx_seq_one_letter_code
_entity_poly.pdbx_strand_id
1 'polypeptide(L)'
;MTTQGFDELPAELKAAIKKEAVQQVSKWIIATIVVLGAAALFGWWLFLKPIIIGELGGVPKGAVAAFDLSDGCPDGWKQFDDASGRFVIGAGQGKGLTERLIRAAGGSEEHKLIVDELPQQQIALQTPVYSASGDRFNAGGKNYLVVGITSNNISIGGAAKEIPMLPPFLALNFCKKV
;
A
#
# COMPACT_ATOMS: atom_id res chain seq x y z
N MET A 1 -80.79 1.23 38.75
CA MET A 1 -79.56 0.43 38.63
C MET A 1 -78.66 0.79 39.80
N THR A 2 -78.81 0.04 40.88
CA THR A 2 -78.15 0.24 42.16
C THR A 2 -76.85 -0.55 42.17
N THR A 3 -75.72 0.14 42.23
CA THR A 3 -74.40 -0.44 42.51
C THR A 3 -74.37 -0.88 43.97
N GLN A 4 -74.69 -2.15 44.22
CA GLN A 4 -74.48 -2.78 45.52
C GLN A 4 -73.23 -3.67 45.48
N GLY A 5 -72.44 -3.57 46.55
CA GLY A 5 -71.49 -4.60 46.93
C GLY A 5 -70.04 -4.18 46.74
N PHE A 6 -69.47 -3.49 47.73
CA PHE A 6 -68.05 -3.61 48.12
C PHE A 6 -67.73 -2.87 49.45
N ASP A 7 -68.68 -2.14 50.05
CA ASP A 7 -68.38 -1.32 51.24
C ASP A 7 -68.32 -2.07 52.58
N GLU A 8 -69.01 -3.20 52.77
CA GLU A 8 -69.03 -3.95 54.04
C GLU A 8 -67.96 -5.05 54.17
N LEU A 9 -66.79 -4.89 53.54
CA LEU A 9 -65.66 -5.77 53.83
C LEU A 9 -64.99 -5.38 55.17
N PRO A 10 -64.74 -6.34 56.09
CA PRO A 10 -64.11 -6.07 57.38
C PRO A 10 -62.72 -5.44 57.20
N ALA A 11 -62.43 -4.42 58.00
CA ALA A 11 -61.22 -3.58 57.87
C ALA A 11 -59.91 -4.41 57.87
N GLU A 12 -59.91 -5.53 58.58
CA GLU A 12 -58.84 -6.53 58.64
C GLU A 12 -58.51 -7.11 57.24
N LEU A 13 -59.52 -7.44 56.43
CA LEU A 13 -59.33 -8.00 55.09
C LEU A 13 -58.84 -6.94 54.10
N LYS A 14 -59.32 -5.69 54.23
CA LYS A 14 -58.85 -4.55 53.42
C LYS A 14 -57.36 -4.26 53.68
N ALA A 15 -56.91 -4.38 54.93
CA ALA A 15 -55.50 -4.19 55.30
C ALA A 15 -54.59 -5.33 54.79
N ALA A 16 -55.05 -6.58 54.86
CA ALA A 16 -54.30 -7.74 54.36
C ALA A 16 -54.14 -7.72 52.83
N ILE A 17 -55.23 -7.46 52.09
CA ILE A 17 -55.22 -7.34 50.63
C ILE A 17 -54.32 -6.18 50.17
N LYS A 18 -54.33 -5.04 50.88
CA LYS A 18 -53.47 -3.90 50.56
C LYS A 18 -51.98 -4.24 50.72
N LYS A 19 -51.61 -5.05 51.72
CA LYS A 19 -50.22 -5.45 51.95
C LYS A 19 -49.70 -6.40 50.87
N GLU A 20 -50.49 -7.39 50.46
CA GLU A 20 -50.11 -8.30 49.38
C GLU A 20 -50.12 -7.64 48.01
N ALA A 21 -51.12 -6.78 47.73
CA ALA A 21 -51.18 -6.02 46.48
C ALA A 21 -49.98 -5.09 46.31
N VAL A 22 -49.57 -4.38 47.37
CA VAL A 22 -48.37 -3.51 47.35
C VAL A 22 -47.10 -4.35 47.11
N GLN A 23 -47.03 -5.54 47.69
CA GLN A 23 -45.86 -6.41 47.54
C GLN A 23 -45.76 -7.03 46.13
N GLN A 24 -46.89 -7.41 45.51
CA GLN A 24 -46.90 -7.87 44.12
C GLN A 24 -46.60 -6.74 43.13
N VAL A 25 -47.19 -5.56 43.30
CA VAL A 25 -46.96 -4.41 42.42
C VAL A 25 -45.49 -3.97 42.48
N SER A 26 -44.88 -3.95 43.66
CA SER A 26 -43.45 -3.63 43.82
C SER A 26 -42.53 -4.58 43.06
N LYS A 27 -42.80 -5.89 43.09
CA LYS A 27 -42.00 -6.88 42.33
C LYS A 27 -42.06 -6.65 40.83
N TRP A 28 -43.25 -6.35 40.29
CA TRP A 28 -43.42 -6.07 38.87
C TRP A 28 -42.73 -4.77 38.45
N ILE A 29 -42.84 -3.71 39.26
CA ILE A 29 -42.17 -2.43 38.98
C ILE A 29 -40.64 -2.61 38.90
N ILE A 30 -40.04 -3.33 39.86
CA ILE A 30 -38.60 -3.57 39.87
C ILE A 30 -38.17 -4.38 38.63
N ALA A 31 -38.90 -5.45 38.30
CA ALA A 31 -38.60 -6.25 37.12
C ALA A 31 -38.65 -5.42 35.82
N THR A 32 -39.66 -4.56 35.68
CA THR A 32 -39.79 -3.68 34.50
C THR A 32 -38.65 -2.67 34.40
N ILE A 33 -38.23 -2.06 35.52
CA ILE A 33 -37.12 -1.10 35.54
C ILE A 33 -35.81 -1.78 35.14
N VAL A 34 -35.54 -2.99 35.63
CA VAL A 34 -34.32 -3.75 35.29
C VAL A 34 -34.29 -4.08 33.79
N VAL A 35 -35.41 -4.54 33.23
CA VAL A 35 -35.51 -4.86 31.79
C VAL A 35 -35.33 -3.61 30.93
N LEU A 36 -35.99 -2.50 31.28
CA LEU A 36 -35.85 -1.23 30.55
C LEU A 36 -34.44 -0.64 30.68
N GLY A 37 -33.84 -0.73 31.86
CA GLY A 37 -32.46 -0.30 32.09
C GLY A 37 -31.46 -1.10 31.27
N ALA A 38 -31.60 -2.42 31.23
CA ALA A 38 -30.77 -3.29 30.39
C ALA A 38 -30.96 -3.00 28.90
N ALA A 39 -32.20 -2.79 28.44
CA ALA A 39 -32.50 -2.43 27.06
C ALA A 39 -31.93 -1.05 26.68
N ALA A 40 -32.00 -0.06 27.58
CA ALA A 40 -31.43 1.26 27.38
C ALA A 40 -29.90 1.21 27.32
N LEU A 41 -29.25 0.47 28.21
CA LEU A 41 -27.80 0.27 28.19
C LEU A 41 -27.34 -0.48 26.95
N PHE A 42 -28.07 -1.51 26.52
CA PHE A 42 -27.75 -2.27 25.32
C PHE A 42 -28.00 -1.46 24.04
N GLY A 43 -29.08 -0.68 23.99
CA GLY A 43 -29.36 0.26 22.91
C GLY A 43 -28.31 1.37 22.82
N TRP A 44 -27.92 1.94 23.97
CA TRP A 44 -26.85 2.92 24.08
C TRP A 44 -25.49 2.34 23.63
N TRP A 45 -25.20 1.09 24.00
CA TRP A 45 -24.00 0.38 23.57
C TRP A 45 -23.95 0.11 22.06
N LEU A 46 -25.08 -0.31 21.47
CA LEU A 46 -25.18 -0.50 20.02
C LEU A 46 -25.10 0.82 19.25
N PHE A 47 -25.64 1.91 19.80
CA PHE A 47 -25.58 3.24 19.20
C PHE A 47 -24.17 3.84 19.23
N LEU A 48 -23.38 3.59 20.29
CA LEU A 48 -22.02 4.12 20.42
C LEU A 48 -20.95 3.34 19.64
N LYS A 49 -21.16 2.04 19.36
CA LYS A 49 -20.20 1.22 18.58
C LYS A 49 -19.73 1.86 17.26
N PRO A 50 -20.59 2.42 16.41
CA PRO A 50 -20.14 3.05 15.16
C PRO A 50 -19.41 4.38 15.38
N ILE A 51 -19.60 5.08 16.50
CA ILE A 51 -19.00 6.40 16.77
C ILE A 51 -17.57 6.24 17.32
N ILE A 52 -17.33 5.26 18.20
CA ILE A 52 -16.03 5.10 18.89
C ILE A 52 -14.92 4.57 17.96
N ILE A 53 -15.27 3.81 16.91
CA ILE A 53 -14.28 3.21 15.99
C ILE A 53 -13.79 4.20 14.92
N GLY A 54 -14.51 5.32 14.70
CA GLY A 54 -14.15 6.34 13.71
C GLY A 54 -13.17 7.41 14.20
N GLU A 55 -13.25 7.82 15.48
CA GLU A 55 -12.58 9.04 15.96
C GLU A 55 -11.38 8.82 16.91
N LEU A 56 -11.29 7.71 17.65
CA LEU A 56 -10.27 7.58 18.70
C LEU A 56 -8.92 6.98 18.24
N GLY A 57 -8.81 6.61 16.96
CA GLY A 57 -7.58 6.10 16.34
C GLY A 57 -7.68 5.92 14.83
N GLY A 58 -8.64 6.61 14.20
CA GLY A 58 -8.97 6.46 12.79
C GLY A 58 -7.92 7.12 11.89
N VAL A 59 -7.53 6.42 10.83
CA VAL A 59 -6.66 6.96 9.78
C VAL A 59 -7.23 8.31 9.27
N PRO A 60 -6.45 9.40 9.26
CA PRO A 60 -6.96 10.72 8.91
C PRO A 60 -7.41 10.82 7.45
N LYS A 61 -8.38 11.71 7.19
CA LYS A 61 -8.79 12.03 5.82
C LYS A 61 -7.61 12.47 4.99
N GLY A 62 -7.53 11.93 3.77
CA GLY A 62 -6.44 12.19 2.84
C GLY A 62 -5.24 11.27 2.96
N ALA A 63 -5.16 10.41 3.97
CA ALA A 63 -4.15 9.37 4.06
C ALA A 63 -4.26 8.40 2.88
N VAL A 64 -3.13 7.90 2.41
CA VAL A 64 -3.03 6.90 1.35
C VAL A 64 -2.46 5.61 1.94
N ALA A 65 -3.10 4.49 1.66
CA ALA A 65 -2.66 3.16 2.09
C ALA A 65 -2.78 2.15 0.94
N ALA A 66 -1.96 1.10 1.00
CA ALA A 66 -2.02 -0.02 0.08
C ALA A 66 -2.92 -1.13 0.66
N PHE A 67 -3.74 -1.73 -0.19
CA PHE A 67 -4.69 -2.78 0.15
C PHE A 67 -4.50 -3.99 -0.76
N ASP A 68 -4.47 -5.17 -0.16
CA ASP A 68 -4.49 -6.46 -0.86
C ASP A 68 -5.94 -6.95 -1.00
N LEU A 69 -6.75 -6.16 -1.70
CA LEU A 69 -8.17 -6.40 -1.94
C LEU A 69 -8.39 -6.40 -3.46
N SER A 70 -8.99 -7.45 -4.01
CA SER A 70 -9.22 -7.59 -5.45
C SER A 70 -10.41 -6.77 -5.97
N ASP A 71 -11.33 -6.41 -5.08
CA ASP A 71 -12.56 -5.66 -5.35
C ASP A 71 -12.40 -4.13 -5.23
N GLY A 72 -11.17 -3.66 -4.97
CA GLY A 72 -10.82 -2.24 -4.97
C GLY A 72 -10.62 -1.68 -3.57
N CYS A 73 -11.24 -0.53 -3.29
CA CYS A 73 -11.04 0.20 -2.04
C CYS A 73 -12.18 -0.06 -1.04
N PRO A 74 -11.87 -0.24 0.25
CA PRO A 74 -12.90 -0.49 1.27
C PRO A 74 -13.76 0.75 1.54
N ASP A 75 -14.87 0.56 2.24
CA ASP A 75 -15.81 1.65 2.56
C ASP A 75 -15.15 2.86 3.24
N GLY A 76 -15.49 4.05 2.75
CA GLY A 76 -14.90 5.31 3.18
C GLY A 76 -13.48 5.54 2.66
N TRP A 77 -13.07 4.80 1.62
CA TRP A 77 -11.86 5.04 0.84
C TRP A 77 -12.19 5.16 -0.65
N LYS A 78 -11.32 5.81 -1.40
CA LYS A 78 -11.40 5.95 -2.86
C LYS A 78 -10.08 5.54 -3.50
N GLN A 79 -10.12 4.99 -4.71
CA GLN A 79 -8.90 4.68 -5.46
C GLN A 79 -7.99 5.92 -5.61
N PHE A 80 -6.70 5.69 -5.45
CA PHE A 80 -5.66 6.72 -5.58
C PHE A 80 -4.87 6.49 -6.89
N ASP A 81 -5.46 6.96 -7.99
CA ASP A 81 -4.94 6.73 -9.35
C ASP A 81 -3.54 7.31 -9.59
N ASP A 82 -3.16 8.35 -8.82
CA ASP A 82 -1.84 8.98 -8.89
C ASP A 82 -0.69 7.98 -8.61
N ALA A 83 -0.97 6.84 -7.94
CA ALA A 83 0.00 5.77 -7.64
C ALA A 83 -0.14 4.53 -8.53
N SER A 84 -1.13 4.45 -9.41
CA SER A 84 -1.36 3.29 -10.27
C SER A 84 -0.16 3.06 -11.20
N GLY A 85 0.46 1.87 -11.10
CA GLY A 85 1.65 1.52 -11.87
C GLY A 85 2.92 2.30 -11.49
N ARG A 86 2.93 3.00 -10.35
CA ARG A 86 4.06 3.85 -9.95
C ARG A 86 4.70 3.37 -8.66
N PHE A 87 6.01 3.58 -8.58
CA PHE A 87 6.74 3.44 -7.33
C PHE A 87 6.58 4.71 -6.50
N VAL A 88 6.01 4.58 -5.29
CA VAL A 88 5.78 5.73 -4.39
C VAL A 88 7.06 6.05 -3.63
N ILE A 89 7.52 7.30 -3.73
CA ILE A 89 8.68 7.83 -3.00
C ILE A 89 8.25 8.94 -2.04
N GLY A 90 8.99 9.09 -0.94
CA GLY A 90 8.77 10.19 0.00
C GLY A 90 9.10 11.55 -0.62
N ALA A 91 8.23 12.54 -0.38
CA ALA A 91 8.51 13.92 -0.74
C ALA A 91 9.46 14.58 0.28
N GLY A 92 10.19 15.60 -0.16
CA GLY A 92 11.13 16.39 0.63
C GLY A 92 12.57 16.27 0.14
N GLN A 93 13.50 16.72 0.99
CA GLN A 93 14.93 16.71 0.70
C GLN A 93 15.67 15.97 1.82
N GLY A 94 16.37 14.90 1.46
CA GLY A 94 17.30 14.21 2.35
C GLY A 94 18.74 14.73 2.17
N LYS A 95 19.60 14.48 3.17
CA LYS A 95 21.03 14.83 3.07
C LYS A 95 21.69 14.06 1.91
N GLY A 96 22.17 14.79 0.91
CA GLY A 96 22.78 14.21 -0.28
C GLY A 96 21.79 13.62 -1.28
N LEU A 97 20.48 13.86 -1.10
CA LEU A 97 19.43 13.43 -2.03
C LEU A 97 18.84 14.62 -2.77
N THR A 98 18.39 14.38 -4.00
CA THR A 98 17.63 15.36 -4.78
C THR A 98 16.30 15.66 -4.08
N GLU A 99 15.94 16.94 -4.00
CA GLU A 99 14.63 17.36 -3.49
C GLU A 99 13.50 16.85 -4.40
N ARG A 100 12.44 16.31 -3.78
CA ARG A 100 11.23 15.84 -4.46
C ARG A 100 10.02 16.60 -3.93
N LEU A 101 9.41 17.42 -4.77
CA LEU A 101 8.16 18.11 -4.43
C LEU A 101 7.02 17.11 -4.27
N ILE A 102 6.01 17.46 -3.47
CA ILE A 102 4.78 16.67 -3.35
C ILE A 102 4.16 16.47 -4.74
N ARG A 103 3.80 15.23 -5.07
CA ARG A 103 3.25 14.82 -6.37
C ARG A 103 4.17 14.99 -7.58
N ALA A 104 5.46 15.26 -7.38
CA ALA A 104 6.42 15.15 -8.47
C ALA A 104 6.41 13.71 -9.03
N ALA A 105 6.32 13.59 -10.35
CA ALA A 105 6.36 12.31 -11.05
C ALA A 105 7.62 12.22 -11.92
N GLY A 106 8.11 11.01 -12.12
CA GLY A 106 9.29 10.73 -12.94
C GLY A 106 9.64 9.25 -12.92
N GLY A 107 10.79 8.91 -13.53
CA GLY A 107 11.22 7.54 -13.75
C GLY A 107 10.79 7.01 -15.12
N SER A 108 11.27 5.81 -15.45
CA SER A 108 10.91 5.08 -16.67
C SER A 108 10.84 3.58 -16.35
N GLU A 109 9.90 2.87 -16.95
CA GLU A 109 9.81 1.40 -16.84
C GLU A 109 10.83 0.71 -17.75
N GLU A 110 11.25 1.39 -18.82
CA GLU A 110 12.17 0.89 -19.83
C GLU A 110 13.31 1.89 -20.04
N HIS A 111 14.52 1.36 -20.26
CA HIS A 111 15.66 2.18 -20.64
C HIS A 111 16.24 1.68 -21.95
N LYS A 112 16.54 2.62 -22.85
CA LYS A 112 17.24 2.33 -24.11
C LYS A 112 18.60 3.00 -24.05
N LEU A 113 19.65 2.17 -24.03
CA LEU A 113 21.02 2.67 -23.99
C LEU A 113 21.30 3.59 -25.19
N ILE A 114 21.76 4.80 -24.89
CA ILE A 114 22.26 5.74 -25.90
C ILE A 114 23.77 5.64 -26.03
N VAL A 115 24.33 6.18 -27.12
CA VAL A 115 25.77 6.13 -27.39
C VAL A 115 26.58 6.76 -26.25
N ASP A 116 26.10 7.85 -25.66
CA ASP A 116 26.77 8.55 -24.55
C ASP A 116 26.81 7.74 -23.24
N GLU A 117 25.98 6.70 -23.12
CA GLU A 117 25.97 5.78 -21.97
C GLU A 117 26.86 4.55 -22.19
N LEU A 118 27.39 4.35 -23.40
CA LEU A 118 28.30 3.25 -23.69
C LEU A 118 29.72 3.62 -23.21
N PRO A 119 30.40 2.74 -22.46
CA PRO A 119 31.79 2.99 -22.11
C PRO A 119 32.64 3.02 -23.38
N GLN A 120 33.64 3.90 -23.40
CA GLN A 120 34.62 3.90 -24.48
C GLN A 120 35.36 2.56 -24.50
N GLN A 121 35.21 1.80 -25.59
CA GLN A 121 35.91 0.53 -25.79
C GLN A 121 36.97 0.68 -26.87
N GLN A 122 38.18 0.21 -26.59
CA GLN A 122 39.26 0.10 -27.57
C GLN A 122 39.61 -1.38 -27.72
N ILE A 123 39.43 -1.92 -28.92
CA ILE A 123 39.82 -3.29 -29.24
C ILE A 123 40.98 -3.21 -30.22
N ALA A 124 42.15 -3.63 -29.77
CA ALA A 124 43.34 -3.76 -30.60
C ALA A 124 43.30 -5.10 -31.33
N LEU A 125 42.87 -5.09 -32.60
CA LEU A 125 42.98 -6.27 -33.45
C LEU A 125 44.37 -6.33 -34.04
N GLN A 126 45.14 -7.34 -33.64
CA GLN A 126 46.43 -7.66 -34.24
C GLN A 126 46.20 -8.36 -35.57
N THR A 127 46.48 -7.67 -36.67
CA THR A 127 46.43 -8.26 -38.01
C THR A 127 47.84 -8.46 -38.55
N PRO A 128 48.19 -9.67 -39.02
CA PRO A 128 49.50 -9.91 -39.62
C PRO A 128 49.58 -9.14 -40.94
N VAL A 129 50.55 -8.24 -41.04
CA VAL A 129 50.87 -7.54 -42.27
C VAL A 129 52.08 -8.21 -42.89
N TYR A 130 51.88 -8.77 -44.09
CA TYR A 130 52.98 -9.21 -44.93
C TYR A 130 53.62 -7.95 -45.52
N SER A 131 54.81 -7.59 -45.04
CA SER A 131 55.58 -6.51 -45.67
C SER A 131 55.92 -6.96 -47.09
N ALA A 132 55.35 -6.27 -48.08
CA ALA A 132 55.60 -6.55 -49.49
C ALA A 132 57.03 -6.17 -49.93
N SER A 133 57.85 -5.58 -49.05
CA SER A 133 59.19 -5.13 -49.36
C SER A 133 60.22 -5.56 -48.31
N GLY A 134 60.98 -6.60 -48.63
CA GLY A 134 62.41 -6.70 -48.28
C GLY A 134 62.82 -7.10 -46.87
N ASP A 135 61.97 -6.95 -45.84
CA ASP A 135 62.37 -7.28 -44.46
C ASP A 135 62.50 -8.80 -44.27
N ARG A 136 63.75 -9.27 -44.26
CA ARG A 136 64.11 -10.67 -44.02
C ARG A 136 64.94 -10.78 -42.77
N PHE A 137 64.59 -11.73 -41.91
CA PHE A 137 65.37 -12.08 -40.73
C PHE A 137 66.28 -13.26 -41.07
N ASN A 138 67.60 -13.09 -40.89
CA ASN A 138 68.58 -14.17 -41.09
C ASN A 138 68.72 -14.97 -39.80
N ALA A 139 68.18 -16.19 -39.79
CA ALA A 139 68.33 -17.14 -38.70
C ALA A 139 69.19 -18.32 -39.17
N GLY A 140 70.48 -18.32 -38.82
CA GLY A 140 71.39 -19.42 -39.12
C GLY A 140 71.70 -19.61 -40.61
N GLY A 141 71.81 -18.51 -41.38
CA GLY A 141 72.16 -18.54 -42.81
C GLY A 141 70.95 -18.70 -43.75
N LYS A 142 69.73 -18.77 -43.21
CA LYS A 142 68.48 -18.79 -43.99
C LYS A 142 67.67 -17.51 -43.73
N ASN A 143 67.15 -16.92 -44.81
CA ASN A 143 66.40 -15.67 -44.78
C ASN A 143 64.88 -15.92 -44.76
N TYR A 144 64.24 -15.62 -43.63
CA TYR A 144 62.79 -15.77 -43.43
C TYR A 144 62.08 -14.42 -43.60
N LEU A 145 60.83 -14.44 -44.10
CA LEU A 145 60.00 -13.25 -44.18
C LEU A 145 59.60 -12.80 -42.77
N VAL A 146 59.75 -11.50 -42.48
CA VAL A 146 59.25 -10.91 -41.24
C VAL A 146 57.76 -10.62 -41.38
N VAL A 147 56.94 -11.15 -40.46
CA VAL A 147 55.52 -10.81 -40.35
C VAL A 147 55.39 -9.68 -39.33
N GLY A 148 54.94 -8.51 -39.78
CA GLY A 148 54.60 -7.40 -38.90
C GLY A 148 53.19 -7.58 -38.31
N ILE A 149 52.90 -6.92 -37.20
CA ILE A 149 51.55 -6.85 -36.65
C ILE A 149 51.10 -5.39 -36.70
N THR A 150 49.99 -5.10 -37.36
CA THR A 150 49.31 -3.80 -37.25
C THR A 150 48.09 -3.91 -36.37
N SER A 151 47.81 -2.84 -35.61
CA SER A 151 46.63 -2.73 -34.77
C SER A 151 45.58 -1.89 -35.48
N ASN A 152 44.40 -2.45 -35.71
CA ASN A 152 43.23 -1.70 -36.16
C ASN A 152 42.26 -1.50 -34.99
N ASN A 153 41.76 -0.29 -34.85
CA ASN A 153 40.67 0.02 -33.92
C ASN A 153 39.33 -0.29 -34.59
N ILE A 154 38.50 -1.09 -33.93
CA ILE A 154 37.09 -1.28 -34.31
C ILE A 154 36.19 -0.69 -33.24
N SER A 155 35.09 -0.06 -33.66
CA SER A 155 34.03 0.38 -32.77
C SER A 155 32.92 -0.67 -32.77
N ILE A 156 32.57 -1.18 -31.60
CA ILE A 156 31.43 -2.09 -31.43
C ILE A 156 30.27 -1.27 -30.87
N GLY A 157 29.14 -1.24 -31.59
CA GLY A 157 27.88 -0.67 -31.12
C GLY A 157 26.84 -1.78 -30.90
N GLY A 158 26.04 -1.66 -29.84
CA GLY A 158 24.90 -2.54 -29.60
C GLY A 158 23.64 -2.05 -30.32
N ALA A 159 22.70 -2.95 -30.61
CA ALA A 159 21.43 -2.62 -31.29
C ALA A 159 20.43 -1.78 -30.45
N ALA A 160 20.86 -1.26 -29.28
CA ALA A 160 20.06 -0.45 -28.36
C ALA A 160 18.67 -1.06 -28.07
N LYS A 161 18.62 -2.34 -27.68
CA LYS A 161 17.36 -2.97 -27.26
C LYS A 161 16.92 -2.39 -25.92
N GLU A 162 15.62 -2.11 -25.78
CA GLU A 162 15.01 -1.68 -24.52
C GLU A 162 15.20 -2.76 -23.45
N ILE A 163 15.59 -2.32 -22.25
CA ILE A 163 15.75 -3.17 -21.07
C ILE A 163 14.76 -2.75 -19.99
N PRO A 164 14.06 -3.70 -19.34
CA PRO A 164 13.15 -3.37 -18.25
C PRO A 164 13.93 -2.90 -17.02
N MET A 165 13.50 -1.79 -16.43
CA MET A 165 14.09 -1.18 -15.24
C MET A 165 13.30 -1.50 -13.96
N LEU A 166 12.19 -2.23 -14.08
CA LEU A 166 11.33 -2.58 -12.95
C LEU A 166 12.00 -3.66 -12.07
N PRO A 167 12.21 -3.39 -10.78
CA PRO A 167 12.59 -4.45 -9.84
C PRO A 167 11.41 -5.43 -9.64
N PRO A 168 11.63 -6.63 -9.07
CA PRO A 168 10.54 -7.51 -8.67
C PRO A 168 9.53 -6.77 -7.78
N PHE A 169 8.25 -6.82 -8.14
CA PHE A 169 7.19 -6.08 -7.46
C PHE A 169 5.94 -6.91 -7.21
N LEU A 170 5.15 -6.47 -6.23
CA LEU A 170 3.79 -6.96 -5.96
C LEU A 170 2.84 -5.76 -6.10
N ALA A 171 1.88 -5.86 -7.02
CA ALA A 171 0.91 -4.79 -7.25
C ALA A 171 -0.23 -4.89 -6.22
N LEU A 172 -0.43 -3.82 -5.44
CA LEU A 172 -1.52 -3.65 -4.49
C LEU A 172 -2.35 -2.42 -4.87
N ASN A 173 -3.61 -2.38 -4.42
CA ASN A 173 -4.49 -1.25 -4.67
C ASN A 173 -4.18 -0.11 -3.69
N PHE A 174 -3.76 1.05 -4.22
CA PHE A 174 -3.62 2.25 -3.41
C PHE A 174 -4.95 2.98 -3.29
N CYS A 175 -5.36 3.27 -2.05
CA CYS A 175 -6.60 3.94 -1.74
C CYS A 175 -6.34 5.14 -0.82
N LYS A 176 -7.13 6.21 -1.00
CA LYS A 176 -7.13 7.44 -0.23
C LYS A 176 -8.38 7.54 0.66
N LYS A 177 -8.20 7.85 1.94
CA LYS A 177 -9.29 8.05 2.90
C LYS A 177 -10.10 9.31 2.57
N VAL A 178 -11.43 9.19 2.51
CA VAL A 178 -12.40 10.27 2.19
C VAL A 178 -13.07 10.84 3.44
#